data_AF-A0A2P5D3G5-F1
#
_entry.id   AF-A0A2P5D3G5-F1
#
_cell.length_a   1.000
_cell.length_b   1.000
_cell.length_c   1.000
_cell.angle_alpha   90.00
_cell.angle_beta   90.00
_cell.angle_gamma   90.00
#
_symmetry.space_group_name_H-M   'P 1'
#
loop_
_entity.id
_entity.type
_entity.pdbx_description
1 polymer ?
#
loop_
_entity_poly.entity_id
_entity_poly.type
_entity_poly.pdbx_seq_one_letter_code
_entity_poly.pdbx_strand_id
1 'polypeptide(L)' 'MGHFPLVPTGRRPDWAILMWVIYFSEPLALPESMSNEFRSFAECCLQKESSKRWSAAQLLAYPFLCNDPKII' A
#
# COMPACT_ATOMS: atom_id res chain seq x y z
N MET A 1 8.05 -7.95 20.50
CA MET A 1 8.67 -8.35 19.22
C MET A 1 7.68 -8.02 18.11
N GLY A 2 8.05 -7.18 17.13
CA GLY A 2 7.17 -6.82 16.03
C GLY A 2 7.07 -7.94 14.99
N HIS A 3 5.91 -8.09 14.35
CA HIS A 3 5.72 -9.01 13.23
C HIS A 3 6.21 -8.35 11.93
N PHE A 4 7.14 -9.00 11.22
CA PHE A 4 7.70 -8.51 9.97
C PHE A 4 7.32 -9.49 8.84
N PRO A 5 6.14 -9.32 8.21
CA PRO A 5 5.63 -10.27 7.23
C PRO A 5 6.50 -10.37 5.96
N LEU A 6 7.36 -9.38 5.74
CA LEU A 6 8.27 -9.26 4.61
C LEU A 6 9.62 -9.96 4.83
N VAL A 7 9.88 -10.47 6.03
CA VAL A 7 11.17 -11.06 6.41
C VAL A 7 10.92 -12.50 6.91
N PRO A 8 11.75 -13.48 6.50
CA PRO A 8 11.63 -14.86 6.99
C PRO A 8 11.59 -14.93 8.51
N THR A 9 10.71 -15.79 9.04
CA THR A 9 10.50 -15.96 10.48
C THR A 9 11.81 -16.30 11.19
N GLY A 10 12.15 -15.54 12.24
CA GLY A 10 13.38 -15.74 13.02
C GLY A 10 14.56 -14.85 12.61
N ARG A 11 14.47 -14.11 11.49
CA ARG A 11 15.50 -13.12 11.12
C ARG A 11 15.15 -11.75 11.72
N ARG A 12 16.13 -11.10 12.36
CA ARG A 12 15.98 -9.70 12.81
C ARG A 12 15.97 -8.81 11.56
N PRO A 13 15.04 -7.85 11.41
CA PRO A 13 15.03 -6.97 10.26
C PRO A 13 16.30 -6.11 10.30
N ASP A 14 17.12 -6.24 9.26
CA ASP A 14 18.18 -5.28 8.98
C ASP A 14 17.66 -4.25 7.96
N TRP A 15 18.19 -3.02 8.04
CA TRP A 15 17.74 -1.92 7.20
C TRP A 15 17.93 -2.23 5.71
N ALA A 16 19.00 -2.93 5.33
CA ALA A 16 19.32 -3.23 3.94
C ALA A 16 18.30 -4.21 3.33
N ILE A 17 17.89 -5.24 4.07
CA ILE A 17 16.84 -6.20 3.71
C ILE A 17 15.51 -5.47 3.57
N LEU A 18 15.14 -4.60 4.51
CA LEU A 18 13.90 -3.83 4.40
C LEU A 18 13.89 -2.96 3.15
N MET A 19 14.97 -2.23 2.90
CA MET A 19 15.13 -1.39 1.73
C MET A 19 15.04 -2.22 0.44
N TRP A 20 15.76 -3.34 0.39
CA TRP A 20 15.76 -4.24 -0.76
C TRP A 20 14.38 -4.83 -1.02
N VAL A 21 13.69 -5.33 0.00
CA VAL A 21 12.35 -5.90 -0.15
C VAL A 21 11.38 -4.81 -0.63
N ILE A 22 11.35 -3.63 0.00
CA ILE A 22 10.44 -2.55 -0.42
C ILE A 22 10.72 -2.10 -1.86
N TYR A 23 11.98 -2.07 -2.29
CA TYR A 23 12.37 -1.50 -3.57
C TYR A 23 12.56 -2.51 -4.70
N PHE A 24 12.59 -3.82 -4.43
CA PHE A 24 12.82 -4.83 -5.46
C PHE A 24 11.86 -6.01 -5.39
N SER A 25 11.08 -6.17 -4.32
CA SER A 25 10.04 -7.20 -4.32
C SER A 25 8.90 -6.83 -5.26
N GLU A 26 8.22 -7.85 -5.74
CA GLU A 26 6.91 -7.70 -6.35
C GLU A 26 5.95 -7.00 -5.35
N PRO A 27 5.01 -6.16 -5.81
CA PRO A 27 3.97 -5.62 -4.95
C PRO A 27 3.26 -6.76 -4.22
N LEU A 28 3.10 -6.64 -2.91
CA LEU A 28 2.32 -7.61 -2.15
C LEU A 28 0.90 -7.64 -2.73
N ALA A 29 0.46 -8.83 -3.16
CA ALA A 29 -0.92 -9.02 -3.58
C ALA A 29 -1.83 -8.61 -2.41
N LEU A 30 -2.72 -7.65 -2.67
CA LEU A 30 -3.70 -7.21 -1.69
C LEU A 30 -4.62 -8.40 -1.32
N PRO A 31 -5.01 -8.55 -0.04
CA PRO A 31 -5.88 -9.64 0.38
C PRO A 31 -7.18 -9.69 -0.44
N GLU A 32 -7.64 -10.88 -0.80
CA GLU A 32 -8.91 -11.05 -1.54
C GLU A 32 -10.14 -10.58 -0.76
N SER A 33 -10.03 -10.46 0.57
CA SER A 33 -11.09 -9.93 1.44
C SER A 33 -11.31 -8.41 1.30
N MET A 34 -10.48 -7.73 0.52
CA MET A 34 -10.57 -6.29 0.27
C MET A 34 -11.67 -5.97 -0.75
N SER A 35 -12.45 -4.90 -0.53
CA SER A 35 -13.40 -4.45 -1.54
C SER A 35 -12.66 -3.97 -2.80
N ASN A 36 -13.27 -4.13 -3.97
CA ASN A 36 -12.64 -3.74 -5.24
C ASN A 36 -12.32 -2.23 -5.29
N GLU A 37 -13.14 -1.41 -4.63
CA GLU A 37 -12.93 0.04 -4.51
C GLU A 37 -11.73 0.36 -3.64
N PHE A 38 -11.59 -0.32 -2.48
CA PHE A 38 -10.43 -0.12 -1.62
C PHE A 38 -9.14 -0.62 -2.29
N ARG A 39 -9.23 -1.74 -3.03
CA ARG A 39 -8.11 -2.31 -3.78
C ARG A 39 -7.57 -1.31 -4.80
N SER A 40 -8.46 -0.77 -5.63
CA SER A 40 -8.11 0.21 -6.66
C SER A 40 -7.54 1.49 -6.05
N PHE A 41 -8.12 1.95 -4.93
CA PHE A 41 -7.59 3.11 -4.19
C PHE A 41 -6.16 2.86 -3.65
N ALA A 42 -5.93 1.71 -3.03
CA ALA A 42 -4.63 1.34 -2.49
C ALA A 42 -3.56 1.20 -3.60
N GLU A 43 -3.94 0.66 -4.76
CA GLU A 43 -3.07 0.57 -5.94
C GLU A 43 -2.63 1.96 -6.43
N CYS A 44 -3.50 2.97 -6.43
CA CYS A 44 -3.13 4.35 -6.77
C CYS A 44 -2.17 4.98 -5.74
N CYS A 45 -2.29 4.61 -4.46
CA CYS A 45 -1.43 5.12 -3.38
C CYS A 45 -0.03 4.51 -3.39
N LEU A 46 0.05 3.18 -3.57
CA LEU A 46 1.27 2.39 -3.38
C LEU A 46 2.11 2.24 -4.66
N GLN A 47 1.99 3.19 -5.58
CA GLN A 47 2.83 3.22 -6.78
C GLN A 47 4.29 3.50 -6.43
N LYS A 48 5.16 2.59 -6.88
CA LYS A 48 6.61 2.66 -6.69
C LYS A 48 7.23 3.79 -7.52
N GLU A 49 6.77 3.96 -8.76
CA GLU A 49 7.12 5.10 -9.59
C GLU A 49 6.35 6.35 -9.13
N SER A 50 7.08 7.38 -8.70
CA SER A 50 6.48 8.62 -8.20
C SER A 50 5.63 9.34 -9.24
N SER A 51 5.99 9.26 -10.52
CA SER A 51 5.24 9.85 -11.64
C SER A 51 3.88 9.20 -11.88
N LYS A 52 3.71 7.93 -11.48
CA LYS A 52 2.44 7.20 -11.57
C LYS A 52 1.59 7.35 -10.31
N ARG A 53 2.16 7.83 -9.21
CA ARG A 53 1.47 8.02 -7.94
C ARG A 53 0.52 9.20 -8.03
N TRP A 54 -0.71 8.98 -7.59
CA TRP A 54 -1.71 10.04 -7.55
C TRP A 54 -1.38 11.06 -6.47
N SER A 55 -1.72 12.32 -6.74
CA SER A 55 -1.65 13.39 -5.75
C SER A 55 -2.72 13.21 -4.66
N ALA A 56 -2.50 13.80 -3.50
CA ALA A 56 -3.48 13.79 -2.41
C ALA A 56 -4.85 14.31 -2.86
N ALA A 57 -4.90 15.36 -3.69
CA ALA A 57 -6.15 15.90 -4.22
C ALA A 57 -6.90 14.88 -5.09
N GLN A 58 -6.19 14.12 -5.93
CA GLN A 58 -6.79 13.06 -6.76
C GLN A 58 -7.29 11.89 -5.91
N LEU A 59 -6.52 11.51 -4.88
CA LEU A 59 -6.90 10.42 -3.96
C LEU A 59 -8.14 10.79 -3.13
N LEU A 60 -8.23 12.03 -2.65
CA LEU A 60 -9.38 12.51 -1.87
C LEU A 60 -10.66 12.62 -2.69
N ALA A 61 -10.55 12.78 -4.01
CA ALA A 61 -11.67 12.75 -4.94
C ALA A 61 -12.10 11.32 -5.35
N TYR A 62 -11.42 10.28 -4.83
CA TYR A 62 -11.71 8.90 -5.23
C TYR A 62 -13.02 8.40 -4.59
N PRO A 63 -13.87 7.65 -5.32
CA PRO A 63 -15.18 7.21 -4.83
C PRO A 63 -15.15 6.45 -3.51
N PHE A 64 -14.06 5.75 -3.21
CA PHE A 64 -13.84 5.06 -1.94
C PHE A 64 -13.97 6.01 -0.73
N LEU A 65 -13.49 7.25 -0.85
CA LEU A 65 -13.51 8.25 0.22
C LEU A 65 -14.71 9.20 0.11
N CYS A 66 -15.15 9.53 -1.11
CA CYS A 66 -16.26 10.47 -1.30
C CYS A 66 -17.63 9.90 -0.93
N ASN A 67 -17.79 8.57 -0.87
CA ASN A 67 -19.05 7.93 -0.47
C ASN A 67 -19.24 7.85 1.05
N ASP A 68 -18.30 8.36 1.86
CA ASP A 68 -18.46 8.40 3.32
C ASP A 68 -19.26 9.67 3.72
N PRO A 69 -20.49 9.54 4.25
CA PRO A 69 -21.32 10.69 4.64
C PRO A 69 -20.73 11.51 5.81
N LYS A 70 -19.58 11.12 6.37
CA LYS A 70 -18.87 11.85 7.44
C LYS A 70 -17.77 12.79 6.95
N ILE A 71 -17.46 12.79 5.64
CA ILE A 71 -16.41 13.62 5.04
C ILE A 71 -16.97 14.92 4.42
N ILE A 72 -18.30 15.12 4.45
CA ILE A 72 -18.99 16.35 4.02
C ILE A 72 -19.69 17.00 5.22
#